data_AF-A0A356J4D8-F1
#
_entry.id   AF-A0A356J4D8-F1
#
_cell.length_a   1.000
_cell.length_b   1.000
_cell.length_c   1.000
_cell.angle_alpha   90.00
_cell.angle_beta   90.00
_cell.angle_gamma   90.00
#
_symmetry.space_group_name_H-M   'P 1'
#
loop_
_entity.id
_entity.type
_entity.pdbx_description
1 polymer ?
#
loop_
_entity_poly.entity_id
_entity_poly.type
_entity_poly.pdbx_seq_one_letter_code
_entity_poly.pdbx_strand_id
1 'polypeptide(L)'
;MKIMLAALTALSLVMTASSAPQRGKMRKARASETEEEATATGKDAKITIDQFPKTGRVSTLSAPALQGATIIGQCYTKPRKWIVLEAKYSTFSKWQDQLTFTWHVLLETKSATEKDKTDKIAPYSYFSTSVTYANIPKGSHAASVCLHPSYLERYGEPKAIGLVIANKEGTILAGDCESEIKGIKSHPKTLEEAFWNNNEMMNAQDKNGEPMIERRQGLQDRSKTIWALVNPNDYEMVVQ
;
A
#
# COMPACT_ATOMS: atom_id res chain seq x y z
N MET A 1 -8.81 -24.35 -58.90
CA MET A 1 -9.04 -25.41 -59.91
C MET A 1 -8.03 -26.52 -59.66
N LYS A 2 -8.46 -27.78 -59.47
CA LYS A 2 -7.63 -28.98 -59.19
C LYS A 2 -6.83 -28.96 -57.88
N ILE A 3 -6.40 -30.08 -57.28
CA ILE A 3 -7.06 -31.38 -56.95
C ILE A 3 -6.11 -32.21 -56.05
N MET A 4 -6.61 -32.78 -54.92
CA MET A 4 -6.22 -34.06 -54.23
C MET A 4 -4.72 -34.37 -53.94
N LEU A 5 -4.27 -35.42 -53.24
CA LEU A 5 -4.79 -36.58 -52.44
C LEU A 5 -3.74 -36.80 -51.28
N ALA A 6 -3.80 -37.62 -50.23
CA ALA A 6 -4.61 -38.77 -49.74
C ALA A 6 -4.74 -38.66 -48.17
N ALA A 7 -5.21 -39.57 -47.31
CA ALA A 7 -5.35 -41.04 -47.18
C ALA A 7 -4.01 -41.82 -46.97
N LEU A 8 -3.92 -42.92 -46.20
CA LEU A 8 -4.96 -43.84 -45.65
C LEU A 8 -4.85 -44.15 -44.14
N THR A 9 -5.92 -44.79 -43.64
CA THR A 9 -6.13 -45.37 -42.29
C THR A 9 -5.36 -46.67 -42.02
N ALA A 10 -5.17 -47.01 -40.74
CA ALA A 10 -5.17 -48.39 -40.26
C ALA A 10 -5.97 -48.50 -38.94
N LEU A 11 -6.70 -49.60 -38.76
CA LEU A 11 -7.57 -49.88 -37.60
C LEU A 11 -7.36 -51.33 -37.16
N SER A 12 -7.18 -51.57 -35.86
CA SER A 12 -7.29 -52.91 -35.30
C SER A 12 -7.82 -52.86 -33.85
N LEU A 13 -8.52 -53.92 -33.49
CA LEU A 13 -9.25 -54.12 -32.24
C LEU A 13 -8.90 -55.52 -31.73
N VAL A 14 -8.92 -55.76 -30.41
CA VAL A 14 -9.61 -56.91 -29.78
C VAL A 14 -9.33 -56.98 -28.26
N MET A 15 -10.38 -57.42 -27.58
CA MET A 15 -10.60 -57.63 -26.15
C MET A 15 -9.56 -58.50 -25.43
N THR A 16 -9.51 -58.35 -24.10
CA THR A 16 -9.89 -59.46 -23.17
C THR A 16 -10.24 -58.90 -21.79
N ALA A 17 -11.01 -59.65 -20.99
CA ALA A 17 -11.47 -59.28 -19.66
C ALA A 17 -10.99 -60.31 -18.62
N SER A 18 -10.88 -59.91 -17.34
CA SER A 18 -10.70 -60.84 -16.22
C SER A 18 -11.30 -60.32 -14.91
N SER A 19 -11.52 -61.24 -13.98
CA SER A 19 -12.39 -61.14 -12.80
C SER A 19 -11.84 -60.35 -11.60
N ALA A 20 -12.75 -59.77 -10.80
CA ALA A 20 -12.50 -59.46 -9.38
C ALA A 20 -12.63 -60.73 -8.50
N PRO A 21 -12.11 -60.75 -7.25
CA PRO A 21 -12.92 -60.27 -6.13
C PRO A 21 -12.15 -59.57 -4.97
N GLN A 22 -12.94 -58.98 -4.05
CA GLN A 22 -12.76 -58.74 -2.59
C GLN A 22 -11.35 -58.86 -1.93
N ARG A 23 -11.00 -58.12 -0.85
CA ARG A 23 -11.85 -57.80 0.33
C ARG A 23 -11.23 -56.73 1.26
N GLY A 24 -12.01 -55.70 1.62
CA GLY A 24 -12.04 -55.05 2.94
C GLY A 24 -10.87 -54.16 3.44
N LYS A 25 -11.18 -52.90 3.76
CA LYS A 25 -10.70 -52.24 4.99
C LYS A 25 -11.71 -51.22 5.52
N MET A 26 -11.54 -50.84 6.78
CA MET A 26 -12.60 -50.34 7.67
C MET A 26 -13.09 -48.92 7.38
N ARG A 27 -14.35 -48.64 7.77
CA ARG A 27 -14.85 -47.29 8.04
C ARG A 27 -13.93 -46.55 9.01
N LYS A 28 -13.62 -45.28 8.71
CA LYS A 28 -13.61 -44.21 9.72
C LYS A 28 -14.44 -43.06 9.15
N ALA A 29 -15.22 -42.40 10.01
CA ALA A 29 -16.05 -41.28 9.59
C ALA A 29 -15.16 -40.08 9.22
N ARG A 30 -15.42 -39.45 8.08
CA ARG A 30 -15.03 -38.04 7.89
C ARG A 30 -16.00 -37.23 8.74
N ALA A 31 -15.49 -36.60 9.80
CA ALA A 31 -16.28 -35.65 10.57
C ALA A 31 -16.72 -34.51 9.65
N SER A 32 -17.82 -33.84 10.01
CA SER A 32 -18.19 -32.57 9.37
C SER A 32 -17.04 -31.58 9.56
N GLU A 33 -16.49 -31.09 8.45
CA GLU A 33 -15.65 -29.90 8.45
C GLU A 33 -16.56 -28.71 8.76
N THR A 34 -16.77 -28.46 10.06
CA THR A 34 -17.37 -27.22 10.55
C THR A 34 -16.48 -26.08 10.06
N GLU A 35 -17.07 -25.14 9.32
CA GLU A 35 -16.37 -23.93 8.88
C GLU A 35 -16.18 -23.00 10.08
N GLU A 36 -15.17 -23.29 10.90
CA GLU A 36 -14.70 -22.35 11.92
C GLU A 36 -14.16 -21.09 11.22
N GLU A 37 -14.97 -20.05 11.30
CA GLU A 37 -14.70 -18.69 10.86
C GLU A 37 -13.67 -18.07 11.81
N ALA A 38 -12.41 -18.50 11.65
CA ALA A 38 -11.28 -18.15 12.50
C ALA A 38 -10.83 -16.70 12.33
N THR A 39 -11.64 -15.77 12.86
CA THR A 39 -11.38 -14.34 13.00
C THR A 39 -10.27 -14.11 14.02
N ALA A 40 -9.13 -13.56 13.56
CA ALA A 40 -7.91 -13.49 14.36
C ALA A 40 -7.88 -12.24 15.26
N THR A 41 -8.56 -12.30 16.41
CA THR A 41 -8.64 -11.18 17.36
C THR A 41 -7.36 -10.97 18.19
N GLY A 42 -7.02 -9.71 18.48
CA GLY A 42 -6.10 -9.27 19.56
C GLY A 42 -4.62 -9.67 19.53
N LYS A 43 -4.27 -10.95 19.33
CA LYS A 43 -2.89 -11.49 19.44
C LYS A 43 -2.46 -12.40 18.30
N ASP A 44 -3.39 -13.12 17.67
CA ASP A 44 -3.07 -14.03 16.56
C ASP A 44 -2.93 -13.30 15.20
N ALA A 45 -3.28 -12.01 15.16
CA ALA A 45 -3.09 -11.09 14.04
C ALA A 45 -1.61 -10.69 13.85
N LYS A 46 -0.70 -11.66 13.68
CA LYS A 46 0.70 -11.36 13.35
C LYS A 46 0.80 -10.77 11.95
N ILE A 47 1.56 -9.68 11.84
CA ILE A 47 1.87 -8.96 10.59
C ILE A 47 3.37 -8.66 10.53
N THR A 48 3.94 -8.62 9.33
CA THR A 48 5.27 -8.03 9.08
C THR A 48 5.13 -6.92 8.03
N ILE A 49 5.90 -5.84 8.18
CA ILE A 49 6.18 -4.91 7.08
C ILE A 49 7.39 -5.48 6.35
N ASP A 50 7.19 -5.92 5.11
CA ASP A 50 8.20 -6.62 4.31
C ASP A 50 9.05 -5.65 3.48
N GLN A 51 8.47 -4.50 3.13
CA GLN A 51 9.16 -3.42 2.42
C GLN A 51 8.53 -2.08 2.81
N PHE A 52 9.34 -1.20 3.41
CA PHE A 52 8.96 0.17 3.75
C PHE A 52 8.99 1.09 2.51
N PRO A 53 8.12 2.11 2.40
CA PRO A 53 8.19 3.12 1.35
C PRO A 53 9.52 3.91 1.40
N LYS A 54 10.09 4.19 0.22
CA LYS A 54 11.34 4.96 0.11
C LYS A 54 11.06 6.47 0.13
N THR A 55 11.97 7.24 0.71
CA THR A 55 11.95 8.71 0.71
C THR A 55 12.43 9.31 -0.62
N GLY A 56 12.36 10.65 -0.71
CA GLY A 56 12.87 11.45 -1.80
C GLY A 56 12.19 11.17 -3.14
N ARG A 57 12.86 11.57 -4.22
CA ARG A 57 12.43 11.41 -5.62
C ARG A 57 12.03 9.98 -6.01
N VAL A 58 12.51 8.95 -5.30
CA VAL A 58 12.20 7.54 -5.58
C VAL A 58 10.71 7.23 -5.31
N SER A 59 10.07 7.95 -4.38
CA SER A 59 8.62 7.91 -4.14
C SER A 59 7.77 8.55 -5.25
N THR A 60 8.38 9.19 -6.26
CA THR A 60 7.64 10.06 -7.19
C THR A 60 7.36 9.39 -8.53
N LEU A 61 6.09 9.14 -8.84
CA LEU A 61 5.65 8.47 -10.06
C LEU A 61 4.90 9.43 -11.00
N SER A 62 5.14 9.34 -12.30
CA SER A 62 4.32 10.05 -13.29
C SER A 62 2.92 9.44 -13.34
N ALA A 63 1.89 10.28 -13.49
CA ALA A 63 0.52 9.82 -13.65
C ALA A 63 0.39 8.71 -14.74
N PRO A 64 -0.42 7.65 -14.52
CA PRO A 64 -0.70 6.66 -15.56
C PRO A 64 -1.33 7.32 -16.79
N ALA A 65 -0.71 7.14 -17.95
CA ALA A 65 -1.17 7.72 -19.21
C ALA A 65 -2.07 6.74 -19.94
N LEU A 66 -3.36 7.08 -20.10
CA LEU A 66 -4.23 6.43 -21.07
C LEU A 66 -3.91 6.99 -22.47
N GLN A 67 -3.65 6.11 -23.45
CA GLN A 67 -3.55 6.51 -24.86
C GLN A 67 -4.83 7.28 -25.26
N GLY A 68 -4.68 8.54 -25.70
CA GLY A 68 -5.78 9.41 -26.12
C GLY A 68 -6.31 10.40 -25.07
N ALA A 69 -5.71 10.50 -23.87
CA ALA A 69 -6.15 11.38 -22.78
C ALA A 69 -5.89 12.89 -22.99
N THR A 70 -6.22 13.46 -24.16
CA THR A 70 -6.13 14.90 -24.46
C THR A 70 -7.41 15.46 -25.07
N ILE A 71 -8.55 15.23 -24.39
CA ILE A 71 -9.85 15.86 -24.73
C ILE A 71 -9.75 17.41 -24.75
N ILE A 72 -8.84 17.97 -23.94
CA ILE A 72 -8.60 19.42 -23.77
C ILE A 72 -7.20 19.82 -24.31
N GLY A 73 -6.57 18.99 -25.14
CA GLY A 73 -5.20 19.22 -25.64
C GLY A 73 -4.10 19.13 -24.57
N GLN A 74 -2.92 19.68 -24.86
CA GLN A 74 -1.77 19.69 -23.93
C GLN A 74 -1.90 20.82 -22.88
N CYS A 75 -2.77 20.64 -21.87
CA CYS A 75 -2.88 21.58 -20.74
C CYS A 75 -1.63 21.63 -19.83
N TYR A 76 -0.69 20.69 -19.96
CA TYR A 76 0.49 20.57 -19.09
C TYR A 76 1.77 20.45 -19.93
N THR A 77 2.72 21.37 -19.72
CA THR A 77 4.00 21.42 -20.47
C THR A 77 5.04 20.41 -20.00
N LYS A 78 4.81 19.75 -18.85
CA LYS A 78 5.66 18.68 -18.30
C LYS A 78 4.79 17.60 -17.65
N PRO A 79 5.17 16.31 -17.70
CA PRO A 79 4.51 15.26 -16.95
C PRO A 79 4.57 15.54 -15.45
N ARG A 80 3.42 15.75 -14.82
CA ARG A 80 3.30 15.98 -13.38
C ARG A 80 3.49 14.68 -12.61
N LYS A 81 4.30 14.74 -11.55
CA LYS A 81 4.66 13.61 -10.68
C LYS A 81 3.84 13.62 -9.40
N TRP A 82 3.20 12.52 -9.11
CA TRP A 82 2.58 12.23 -7.81
C TRP A 82 3.65 11.74 -6.84
N ILE A 83 3.48 12.00 -5.54
CA ILE A 83 4.16 11.21 -4.52
C ILE A 83 3.25 10.00 -4.26
N VAL A 84 3.80 8.79 -4.38
CA VAL A 84 3.10 7.53 -4.17
C VAL A 84 3.89 6.73 -3.14
N LEU A 85 3.33 6.58 -1.95
CA LEU A 85 3.93 5.83 -0.86
C LEU A 85 3.24 4.47 -0.82
N GLU A 86 4.01 3.40 -0.96
CA GLU A 86 3.53 2.02 -0.98
C GLU A 86 4.37 1.20 -0.01
N ALA A 87 3.70 0.53 0.93
CA ALA A 87 4.29 -0.36 1.92
C ALA A 87 3.82 -1.79 1.63
N LYS A 88 4.76 -2.74 1.54
CA LYS A 88 4.44 -4.16 1.40
C LYS A 88 4.36 -4.79 2.79
N TYR A 89 3.33 -5.60 3.04
CA TYR A 89 3.14 -6.30 4.29
C TYR A 89 2.68 -7.74 4.09
N SER A 90 2.93 -8.62 5.06
CA SER A 90 2.43 -10.00 5.05
C SER A 90 1.56 -10.30 6.26
N THR A 91 0.43 -10.97 6.01
CA THR A 91 -0.54 -11.43 7.02
C THR A 91 -0.39 -12.93 7.26
N PHE A 92 -0.39 -13.37 8.52
CA PHE A 92 -0.08 -14.76 8.86
C PHE A 92 -1.31 -15.62 9.23
N SER A 93 -2.35 -15.01 9.76
CA SER A 93 -3.66 -15.61 10.10
C SER A 93 -4.52 -15.83 8.84
N LYS A 94 -5.49 -16.76 8.89
CA LYS A 94 -6.33 -17.19 7.73
C LYS A 94 -7.02 -15.99 7.04
N TRP A 95 -7.61 -15.12 7.85
CA TRP A 95 -8.19 -13.82 7.47
C TRP A 95 -7.85 -12.78 8.56
N GLN A 96 -7.90 -11.50 8.20
CA GLN A 96 -7.97 -10.36 9.12
C GLN A 96 -9.27 -9.60 8.84
N ASP A 97 -10.09 -9.42 9.87
CA ASP A 97 -11.36 -8.68 9.77
C ASP A 97 -11.15 -7.24 9.26
N GLN A 98 -10.22 -6.53 9.92
CA GLN A 98 -9.92 -5.12 9.65
C GLN A 98 -8.51 -4.75 10.13
N LEU A 99 -7.78 -4.00 9.30
CA LEU A 99 -6.51 -3.36 9.63
C LEU A 99 -6.57 -1.87 9.29
N THR A 100 -6.03 -1.02 10.16
CA THR A 100 -5.96 0.43 9.99
C THR A 100 -4.51 0.86 9.84
N PHE A 101 -4.16 1.45 8.70
CA PHE A 101 -2.82 1.90 8.33
C PHE A 101 -2.76 3.43 8.47
N THR A 102 -2.20 3.92 9.58
CA THR A 102 -2.00 5.36 9.82
C THR A 102 -0.64 5.77 9.28
N TRP A 103 -0.65 6.72 8.35
CA TRP A 103 0.53 7.25 7.67
C TRP A 103 0.93 8.60 8.25
N HIS A 104 2.24 8.85 8.31
CA HIS A 104 2.84 10.10 8.76
C HIS A 104 3.87 10.53 7.72
N VAL A 105 3.80 11.74 7.17
CA VAL A 105 4.67 12.16 6.06
C VAL A 105 5.18 13.58 6.28
N LEU A 106 6.49 13.79 6.23
CA LEU A 106 7.12 15.12 6.20
C LEU A 106 7.71 15.39 4.82
N LEU A 107 7.23 16.43 4.15
CA LEU A 107 7.83 16.98 2.93
C LEU A 107 8.82 18.11 3.28
N GLU A 108 9.95 18.20 2.58
CA GLU A 108 10.94 19.28 2.79
C GLU A 108 10.77 20.40 1.75
N THR A 109 10.27 21.56 2.18
CA THR A 109 9.97 22.75 1.35
C THR A 109 11.20 23.29 0.59
N LYS A 110 12.41 22.96 1.04
CA LYS A 110 13.68 23.25 0.33
C LYS A 110 13.77 22.54 -1.03
N SER A 111 13.18 21.35 -1.15
CA SER A 111 13.15 20.54 -2.37
C SER A 111 11.97 20.86 -3.31
N ALA A 112 11.04 21.72 -2.88
CA ALA A 112 9.93 22.21 -3.70
C ALA A 112 10.43 22.96 -4.95
N THR A 113 9.71 22.81 -6.06
CA THR A 113 10.10 23.35 -7.38
C THR A 113 9.35 24.61 -7.79
N GLU A 114 8.33 25.00 -7.02
CA GLU A 114 7.68 26.31 -7.11
C GLU A 114 8.69 27.44 -6.89
N LYS A 115 8.71 28.39 -7.83
CA LYS A 115 9.69 29.48 -7.88
C LYS A 115 9.24 30.73 -7.14
N ASP A 116 7.94 30.95 -7.05
CA ASP A 116 7.35 32.12 -6.42
C ASP A 116 7.01 31.81 -4.96
N LYS A 117 8.04 31.81 -4.11
CA LYS A 117 7.90 31.65 -2.66
C LYS A 117 7.67 33.01 -2.00
N THR A 118 6.61 33.68 -2.45
CA THR A 118 6.09 34.92 -1.83
C THR A 118 5.53 34.64 -0.42
N ASP A 119 4.96 33.45 -0.21
CA ASP A 119 4.58 32.95 1.11
C ASP A 119 5.80 32.49 1.94
N LYS A 120 5.83 32.82 3.23
CA LYS A 120 6.70 32.15 4.22
C LYS A 120 6.21 30.73 4.52
N ILE A 121 6.47 29.79 3.61
CA ILE A 121 6.15 28.37 3.84
C ILE A 121 7.16 27.76 4.84
N ALA A 122 6.67 27.09 5.88
CA ALA A 122 7.50 26.39 6.86
C ALA A 122 8.48 25.39 6.19
N PRO A 123 9.71 25.18 6.73
CA PRO A 123 10.69 24.28 6.12
C PRO A 123 10.23 22.83 5.93
N TYR A 124 9.33 22.34 6.77
CA TYR A 124 8.66 21.06 6.58
C TYR A 124 7.14 21.20 6.59
N SER A 125 6.48 20.37 5.77
CA SER A 125 5.02 20.22 5.77
C SER A 125 4.65 18.80 6.15
N TYR A 126 3.88 18.66 7.24
CA TYR A 126 3.43 17.38 7.80
C TYR A 126 2.03 17.02 7.31
N PHE A 127 1.87 15.77 6.86
CA PHE A 127 0.59 15.18 6.45
C PHE A 127 0.37 13.86 7.18
N SER A 128 -0.89 13.52 7.42
CA SER A 128 -1.28 12.23 7.98
C SER A 128 -2.67 11.84 7.49
N THR A 129 -2.89 10.54 7.28
CA THR A 129 -4.20 9.93 7.00
C THR A 129 -4.21 8.50 7.53
N SER A 130 -5.39 7.93 7.76
CA SER A 130 -5.56 6.53 8.15
C SER A 130 -6.39 5.80 7.10
N VAL A 131 -5.78 4.82 6.43
CA VAL A 131 -6.46 3.97 5.44
C VAL A 131 -6.86 2.66 6.09
N THR A 132 -8.15 2.34 6.05
CA THR A 132 -8.67 1.08 6.60
C THR A 132 -8.80 0.04 5.49
N TYR A 133 -8.40 -1.19 5.78
CA TYR A 133 -8.55 -2.35 4.92
C TYR A 133 -9.37 -3.41 5.67
N ALA A 134 -10.22 -4.18 4.98
CA ALA A 134 -11.09 -5.19 5.59
C ALA A 134 -11.13 -6.50 4.80
N ASN A 135 -11.50 -7.59 5.48
CA ASN A 135 -11.62 -8.95 4.91
C ASN A 135 -10.34 -9.39 4.16
N ILE A 136 -9.18 -9.24 4.80
CA ILE A 136 -7.88 -9.44 4.16
C ILE A 136 -7.43 -10.90 4.37
N PRO A 137 -7.23 -11.71 3.31
CA PRO A 137 -6.82 -13.09 3.45
C PRO A 137 -5.36 -13.20 3.89
N LYS A 138 -4.95 -14.40 4.32
CA LYS A 138 -3.53 -14.75 4.48
C LYS A 138 -2.77 -14.53 3.17
N GLY A 139 -1.73 -13.70 3.19
CA GLY A 139 -0.95 -13.44 1.99
C GLY A 139 0.10 -12.34 2.17
N SER A 140 0.61 -11.87 1.04
CA SER A 140 1.49 -10.69 0.96
C SER A 140 0.77 -9.64 0.11
N HIS A 141 0.67 -8.45 0.66
CA HIS A 141 -0.24 -7.38 0.26
C HIS A 141 0.49 -6.04 0.19
N ALA A 142 -0.15 -5.03 -0.39
CA ALA A 142 0.32 -3.65 -0.36
C ALA A 142 -0.70 -2.76 0.37
N ALA A 143 -0.22 -1.71 1.02
CA ALA A 143 -1.02 -0.58 1.48
C ALA A 143 -0.38 0.70 0.95
N SER A 144 -1.18 1.71 0.62
CA SER A 144 -0.63 2.87 -0.11
C SER A 144 -1.45 4.15 0.00
N VAL A 145 -0.74 5.28 0.00
CA VAL A 145 -1.29 6.64 0.01
C VAL A 145 -0.57 7.51 -1.01
N CYS A 146 -1.27 8.53 -1.50
CA CYS A 146 -0.82 9.40 -2.58
C CYS A 146 -0.95 10.88 -2.19
N LEU A 147 -0.06 11.72 -2.72
CA LEU A 147 -0.22 13.18 -2.72
C LEU A 147 -0.23 13.70 -4.16
N HIS A 148 -1.20 14.57 -4.45
CA HIS A 148 -1.35 15.22 -5.75
C HIS A 148 -0.10 16.05 -6.13
N PRO A 149 0.27 16.18 -7.42
CA PRO A 149 1.53 16.81 -7.83
C PRO A 149 1.72 18.26 -7.35
N SER A 150 0.64 19.00 -7.08
CA SER A 150 0.72 20.34 -6.49
C SER A 150 1.44 20.36 -5.13
N TYR A 151 1.34 19.28 -4.34
CA TYR A 151 2.05 19.18 -3.06
C TYR A 151 3.55 18.94 -3.26
N LEU A 152 3.94 18.16 -4.27
CA LEU A 152 5.34 18.00 -4.67
C LEU A 152 5.93 19.31 -5.26
N GLU A 153 5.13 20.03 -6.04
CA GLU A 153 5.52 21.32 -6.63
C GLU A 153 5.75 22.39 -5.54
N ARG A 154 4.82 22.55 -4.58
CA ARG A 154 4.84 23.60 -3.53
C ARG A 154 5.61 23.25 -2.24
N TYR A 155 5.57 22.00 -1.80
CA TYR A 155 6.13 21.56 -0.51
C TYR A 155 7.28 20.53 -0.64
N GLY A 156 7.56 20.02 -1.84
CA GLY A 156 8.75 19.20 -2.13
C GLY A 156 8.59 17.70 -1.90
N GLU A 157 9.72 17.01 -1.92
CA GLU A 157 9.84 15.55 -1.78
C GLU A 157 9.70 15.10 -0.31
N PRO A 158 9.18 13.89 -0.06
CA PRO A 158 9.09 13.35 1.30
C PRO A 158 10.49 13.04 1.86
N LYS A 159 10.80 13.56 3.04
CA LYS A 159 12.07 13.34 3.75
C LYS A 159 11.97 12.52 5.02
N ALA A 160 10.76 12.36 5.58
CA ALA A 160 10.48 11.31 6.55
C ALA A 160 9.09 10.72 6.30
N ILE A 161 8.98 9.41 6.45
CA ILE A 161 7.75 8.63 6.26
C ILE A 161 7.61 7.68 7.45
N GLY A 162 6.44 7.68 8.07
CA GLY A 162 6.05 6.81 9.16
C GLY A 162 4.81 6.01 8.82
N LEU A 163 4.73 4.78 9.32
CA LEU A 163 3.56 3.93 9.19
C LEU A 163 3.28 3.22 10.52
N VAL A 164 2.01 3.20 10.93
CA VAL A 164 1.51 2.40 12.05
C VAL A 164 0.35 1.53 11.55
N ILE A 165 0.40 0.24 11.84
CA ILE A 165 -0.62 -0.75 11.49
C ILE A 165 -1.28 -1.21 12.78
N ALA A 166 -2.56 -0.89 12.95
CA ALA A 166 -3.39 -1.33 14.07
C ALA A 166 -4.50 -2.28 13.59
N ASN A 167 -4.98 -3.13 14.50
CA ASN A 167 -6.14 -3.98 14.25
C ASN A 167 -7.47 -3.23 14.51
N LYS A 168 -8.59 -3.94 14.34
CA LYS A 168 -9.96 -3.48 14.62
C LYS A 168 -10.17 -2.95 16.04
N GLU A 169 -9.48 -3.53 17.03
CA GLU A 169 -9.49 -3.09 18.43
C GLU A 169 -8.56 -1.90 18.71
N GLY A 170 -7.89 -1.34 17.70
CA GLY A 170 -6.90 -0.28 17.86
C GLY A 170 -5.55 -0.73 18.45
N THR A 171 -5.35 -2.04 18.62
CA THR A 171 -4.06 -2.60 19.08
C THR A 171 -3.04 -2.51 17.95
N ILE A 172 -1.90 -1.86 18.20
CA ILE A 172 -0.81 -1.74 17.23
C ILE A 172 -0.15 -3.12 17.04
N LEU A 173 -0.14 -3.61 15.79
CA LEU A 173 0.45 -4.88 15.40
C LEU A 173 1.87 -4.71 14.84
N ALA A 174 2.10 -3.60 14.14
CA ALA A 174 3.39 -3.22 13.57
C ALA A 174 3.47 -1.69 13.39
N GLY A 175 4.67 -1.15 13.31
CA GLY A 175 4.89 0.23 12.90
C GLY A 175 6.39 0.50 12.72
N ASP A 176 6.72 1.42 11.82
CA ASP A 176 8.11 1.69 11.40
C ASP A 176 8.24 3.08 10.76
N CYS A 177 9.48 3.53 10.53
CA CYS A 177 9.82 4.86 10.02
C CYS A 177 11.09 4.85 9.16
N GLU A 178 11.10 5.59 8.05
CA GLU A 178 12.28 5.91 7.23
C GLU A 178 12.46 7.43 7.16
N SER A 179 13.70 7.93 7.28
CA SER A 179 13.99 9.36 7.30
C SER A 179 15.39 9.76 6.81
N GLU A 180 15.43 10.69 5.87
CA GLU A 180 16.63 11.43 5.45
C GLU A 180 16.91 12.68 6.32
N ILE A 181 15.97 13.10 7.18
CA ILE A 181 16.11 14.31 8.00
C ILE A 181 17.13 14.06 9.12
N LYS A 182 18.25 14.79 9.09
CA LYS A 182 19.31 14.73 10.11
C LYS A 182 18.75 15.03 11.51
N GLY A 183 18.83 14.04 12.40
CA GLY A 183 18.36 14.13 13.79
C GLY A 183 17.18 13.19 14.08
N ILE A 184 16.42 12.81 13.06
CA ILE A 184 15.46 11.71 13.14
C ILE A 184 16.20 10.38 12.93
N LYS A 185 15.77 9.32 13.63
CA LYS A 185 16.21 7.94 13.39
C LYS A 185 15.22 7.27 12.43
N SER A 186 15.71 6.65 11.35
CA SER A 186 14.99 5.54 10.73
C SER A 186 14.96 4.34 11.67
N HIS A 187 13.96 3.46 11.50
CA HIS A 187 13.77 2.21 12.24
C HIS A 187 13.93 2.36 13.77
N PRO A 188 13.13 3.24 14.42
CA PRO A 188 13.15 3.45 15.86
C PRO A 188 12.82 2.16 16.63
N LYS A 189 13.38 1.99 17.84
CA LYS A 189 13.20 0.76 18.62
C LYS A 189 11.82 0.64 19.25
N THR A 190 11.18 1.78 19.52
CA THR A 190 9.79 1.89 19.97
C THR A 190 9.11 3.01 19.19
N LEU A 191 7.79 2.95 19.04
CA LEU A 191 7.05 4.02 18.36
C LEU A 191 7.04 5.34 19.16
N GLU A 192 7.44 5.33 20.43
CA GLU A 192 7.67 6.53 21.23
C GLU A 192 8.88 7.35 20.73
N GLU A 193 9.90 6.70 20.17
CA GLU A 193 11.05 7.38 19.53
C GLU A 193 10.71 7.95 18.13
N ALA A 194 9.51 7.67 17.59
CA ALA A 194 9.15 8.04 16.23
C ALA A 194 8.83 9.55 16.09
N PHE A 195 9.18 10.14 14.94
CA PHE A 195 9.18 11.61 14.78
C PHE A 195 7.82 12.27 15.04
N TRP A 196 6.71 11.59 14.69
CA TRP A 196 5.36 12.13 14.86
C TRP A 196 4.88 12.15 16.31
N ASN A 197 5.51 11.36 17.19
CA ASN A 197 5.27 11.34 18.63
C ASN A 197 6.24 12.25 19.41
N ASN A 198 7.32 12.72 18.78
CA ASN A 198 8.26 13.64 19.40
C ASN A 198 7.68 15.07 19.44
N ASN A 199 7.14 15.46 20.61
CA ASN A 199 6.54 16.76 20.84
C ASN A 199 7.50 17.95 20.72
N GLU A 200 8.80 17.78 21.00
CA GLU A 200 9.80 18.84 20.84
C GLU A 200 10.01 19.15 19.36
N MET A 201 10.11 18.11 18.52
CA MET A 201 10.26 18.24 17.08
C MET A 201 8.95 18.74 16.42
N MET A 202 7.82 18.12 16.74
CA MET A 202 6.52 18.40 16.09
C MET A 202 5.93 19.78 16.44
N ASN A 203 6.52 20.48 17.41
CA ASN A 203 6.16 21.84 17.79
C ASN A 203 7.38 22.79 17.82
N ALA A 204 8.49 22.40 17.18
CA ALA A 204 9.70 23.21 17.08
C ALA A 204 9.43 24.55 16.36
N GLN A 205 10.06 25.62 16.84
CA GLN A 205 9.97 26.97 16.29
C GLN A 205 11.35 27.50 15.86
N ASP A 206 11.34 28.47 14.95
CA ASP A 206 12.54 29.18 14.52
C ASP A 206 12.92 30.33 15.47
N LYS A 207 13.96 31.10 15.13
CA LYS A 207 14.45 32.24 15.93
C LYS A 207 13.45 33.41 16.04
N ASN A 208 12.39 33.40 15.24
CA ASN A 208 11.33 34.41 15.21
C ASN A 208 10.02 33.89 15.85
N GLY A 209 9.97 32.64 16.29
CA GLY A 209 8.76 31.97 16.81
C GLY A 209 7.90 31.28 15.73
N GLU A 210 8.33 31.28 14.46
CA GLU A 210 7.58 30.66 13.35
C GLU A 210 7.71 29.13 13.42
N PRO A 211 6.65 28.35 13.12
CA PRO A 211 6.70 26.89 13.22
C PRO A 211 7.64 26.26 12.18
N MET A 212 8.48 25.31 12.62
CA MET A 212 9.37 24.55 11.74
C MET A 212 8.62 23.48 10.92
N ILE A 213 7.47 23.04 11.41
CA ILE A 213 6.63 22.00 10.81
C ILE A 213 5.18 22.50 10.78
N GLU A 214 4.63 22.69 9.58
CA GLU A 214 3.22 23.05 9.40
C GLU A 214 2.37 21.82 9.10
N ARG A 215 1.28 21.62 9.84
CA ARG A 215 0.37 20.46 9.68
C ARG A 215 -0.64 20.75 8.56
N ARG A 216 -0.77 19.86 7.58
CA ARG A 216 -1.56 20.05 6.35
C ARG A 216 -2.44 18.84 6.01
N GLN A 217 -3.44 19.10 5.18
CA GLN A 217 -4.35 18.10 4.60
C GLN A 217 -4.05 17.88 3.11
N GLY A 218 -4.34 16.67 2.60
CA GLY A 218 -4.17 16.32 1.18
C GLY A 218 -3.54 14.96 0.88
N LEU A 219 -3.09 14.22 1.91
CA LEU A 219 -2.67 12.83 1.75
C LEU A 219 -3.91 11.96 1.56
N GLN A 220 -3.97 11.22 0.45
CA GLN A 220 -5.17 10.51 -0.02
C GLN A 220 -4.96 9.00 -0.11
N ASP A 221 -5.96 8.26 0.32
CA ASP A 221 -6.15 6.83 0.10
C ASP A 221 -6.07 6.52 -1.41
N ARG A 222 -5.44 5.41 -1.82
CA ARG A 222 -5.16 5.14 -3.24
C ARG A 222 -6.42 5.10 -4.10
N SER A 223 -7.48 4.48 -3.58
CA SER A 223 -8.82 4.41 -4.16
C SER A 223 -9.39 5.77 -4.61
N LYS A 224 -9.05 6.85 -3.89
CA LYS A 224 -9.53 8.22 -4.15
C LYS A 224 -8.68 8.96 -5.20
N THR A 225 -7.79 8.25 -5.90
CA THR A 225 -6.86 8.83 -6.89
C THR A 225 -6.79 8.03 -8.19
N ILE A 226 -6.14 8.60 -9.21
CA ILE A 226 -5.89 7.94 -10.51
C ILE A 226 -5.14 6.60 -10.40
N TRP A 227 -4.47 6.34 -9.27
CA TRP A 227 -3.69 5.12 -9.02
C TRP A 227 -4.55 3.89 -8.71
N ALA A 228 -5.84 4.09 -8.40
CA ALA A 228 -6.83 3.02 -8.29
C ALA A 228 -7.04 2.27 -9.62
N LEU A 229 -6.86 2.95 -10.76
CA LEU A 229 -7.12 2.40 -12.11
C LEU A 229 -6.03 1.43 -12.61
N VAL A 230 -4.88 1.35 -11.94
CA VAL A 230 -3.71 0.57 -12.38
C VAL A 230 -3.41 -0.62 -11.47
N ASN A 231 -3.69 -0.47 -10.18
CA ASN A 231 -3.68 -1.56 -9.21
C ASN A 231 -4.73 -1.20 -8.16
N PRO A 232 -6.00 -1.64 -8.33
CA PRO A 232 -6.99 -1.52 -7.27
C PRO A 232 -6.51 -2.35 -6.07
N ASN A 233 -6.78 -1.85 -4.86
CA ASN A 233 -6.48 -2.58 -3.64
C ASN A 233 -7.80 -3.13 -3.11
N ASP A 234 -8.10 -4.38 -3.44
CA ASP A 234 -9.45 -4.97 -3.33
C ASP A 234 -10.01 -5.00 -1.90
N TYR A 235 -9.17 -4.73 -0.89
CA TYR A 235 -9.53 -4.69 0.53
C TYR A 235 -9.73 -3.27 1.08
N GLU A 236 -9.44 -2.21 0.30
CA GLU A 236 -9.43 -0.81 0.77
C GLU A 236 -10.85 -0.28 1.02
N MET A 237 -11.16 0.04 2.28
CA MET A 237 -12.45 0.62 2.67
C MET A 237 -12.51 2.09 2.28
N VAL A 238 -13.16 2.38 1.16
CA VAL A 238 -13.47 3.75 0.73
C VAL A 238 -14.60 4.33 1.60
N VAL A 239 -14.25 4.83 2.78
CA VAL A 239 -15.17 5.63 3.59
C VAL A 239 -15.51 6.92 2.81
N GLN A 240 -16.81 7.15 2.63
CA GLN A 240 -17.40 8.32 1.95
C GLN A 240 -17.50 9.52 2.88
#